data_AF-A0A6G0W196-F1
#
_entry.id   AF-A0A6G0W196-F1
#
_cell.length_a   1.000
_cell.length_b   1.000
_cell.length_c   1.000
_cell.angle_alpha   90.00
_cell.angle_beta   90.00
_cell.angle_gamma   90.00
#
_symmetry.space_group_name_H-M   'P 1'
#
loop_
_entity.id
_entity.type
_entity.pdbx_description
1 polymer ?
#
loop_
_entity_poly.entity_id
_entity_poly.type
_entity_poly.pdbx_seq_one_letter_code
_entity_poly.pdbx_strand_id
1 'polypeptide(L)' 'MDFNMDFESRLKTFNENWSLTFIIPFEMAQAGFVYLGIRHLVKCIDCKIRLSNWRRGNNTLYIHYSIATNECGFIRES' A
#
# COMPACT_ATOMS: atom_id res chain seq x y z
N MET A 1 10.37 11.99 -4.99
CA MET A 1 9.09 11.24 -4.93
C MET A 1 8.15 12.08 -4.11
N ASP A 2 7.27 12.77 -4.81
CA ASP A 2 6.44 13.84 -4.27
C ASP A 2 5.51 13.34 -3.17
N PHE A 3 5.49 14.09 -2.06
CA PHE A 3 4.63 13.83 -0.90
C PHE A 3 3.13 14.06 -1.20
N ASN A 4 2.78 14.48 -2.43
CA ASN A 4 1.42 14.82 -2.86
C ASN A 4 0.82 13.82 -3.87
N MET A 5 1.16 12.53 -3.78
CA MET A 5 0.53 11.54 -4.65
C MET A 5 -0.90 11.22 -4.17
N ASP A 6 -1.90 11.60 -4.97
CA ASP A 6 -3.32 11.34 -4.72
C ASP A 6 -3.70 9.84 -4.87
N PHE A 7 -4.93 9.51 -4.47
CA PHE A 7 -5.43 8.13 -4.52
C PHE A 7 -5.38 7.52 -5.93
N GLU A 8 -5.79 8.26 -6.96
CA GLU A 8 -5.82 7.76 -8.33
C GLU A 8 -4.41 7.47 -8.86
N SER A 9 -3.47 8.35 -8.58
CA SER A 9 -2.06 8.18 -8.96
C SER A 9 -1.44 6.98 -8.26
N ARG A 10 -1.77 6.75 -6.98
CA ARG A 10 -1.35 5.54 -6.27
C ARG A 10 -1.94 4.28 -6.89
N LEU A 11 -3.25 4.29 -7.20
CA LEU A 11 -3.92 3.15 -7.83
C LEU A 11 -3.32 2.80 -9.20
N LYS A 12 -2.99 3.80 -10.01
CA LYS A 12 -2.35 3.62 -11.33
C LYS A 12 -0.98 2.93 -11.26
N THR A 13 -0.31 2.91 -10.10
CA THR A 13 0.96 2.18 -9.95
C THR A 13 0.78 0.66 -10.03
N PHE A 14 -0.42 0.14 -9.73
CA PHE A 14 -0.76 -1.27 -9.82
C PHE A 14 -1.13 -1.65 -11.26
N ASN A 15 -0.11 -1.73 -12.11
CA ASN A 15 -0.23 -2.07 -13.52
C ASN A 15 -0.36 -3.60 -13.74
N GLU A 16 -0.25 -4.04 -15.00
CA GLU A 16 -0.38 -5.44 -15.43
C GLU A 16 0.58 -6.42 -14.74
N ASN A 17 1.66 -5.92 -14.11
CA ASN A 17 2.60 -6.75 -13.37
C ASN A 17 2.11 -7.12 -11.96
N TRP A 18 1.03 -6.49 -11.47
CA TRP A 18 0.39 -6.89 -10.22
C TRP A 18 -0.48 -8.12 -10.43
N SER A 19 0.00 -9.28 -9.95
CA SER A 19 -0.61 -10.59 -10.22
C SER A 19 -1.43 -11.17 -9.07
N LEU A 20 -1.53 -10.50 -7.91
CA LEU A 20 -2.29 -11.02 -6.77
C LEU A 20 -3.77 -10.67 -6.89
N THR A 21 -4.62 -11.68 -6.99
CA THR A 21 -6.08 -11.52 -7.08
C THR A 21 -6.76 -11.39 -5.72
N PHE A 22 -6.12 -11.86 -4.64
CA PHE A 22 -6.65 -11.82 -3.28
C PHE A 22 -6.21 -10.58 -2.49
N ILE A 23 -5.39 -9.72 -3.10
CA ILE A 23 -5.02 -8.42 -2.56
C ILE A 23 -5.44 -7.37 -3.58
N ILE A 24 -6.38 -6.51 -3.19
CA ILE A 24 -7.03 -5.60 -4.12
C ILE A 24 -6.21 -4.30 -4.19
N PRO A 25 -5.74 -3.88 -5.39
CA PRO A 25 -5.03 -2.60 -5.58
C PRO A 25 -5.75 -1.38 -5.00
N PHE A 26 -7.08 -1.37 -5.07
CA PHE A 26 -7.91 -0.30 -4.50
C PHE A 26 -7.66 -0.14 -2.99
N GLU A 27 -7.70 -1.24 -2.23
CA GLU A 27 -7.48 -1.23 -0.77
C GLU A 27 -6.05 -0.82 -0.43
N MET A 28 -5.07 -1.23 -1.24
CA MET A 28 -3.67 -0.80 -1.12
C MET A 28 -3.52 0.70 -1.32
N ALA A 29 -4.07 1.24 -2.40
CA ALA A 29 -4.03 2.67 -2.69
C ALA A 29 -4.77 3.48 -1.61
N GLN A 30 -5.89 2.97 -1.09
CA GLN A 30 -6.63 3.60 0.01
C GLN A 30 -5.79 3.66 1.29
N ALA A 31 -5.05 2.59 1.61
CA ALA A 31 -4.13 2.52 2.74
C ALA A 31 -2.79 3.27 2.52
N GLY A 32 -2.66 4.06 1.45
CA GLY A 32 -1.50 4.91 1.18
C GLY A 32 -0.33 4.21 0.47
N PHE A 33 -0.53 3.01 -0.06
CA PHE A 33 0.51 2.24 -0.73
C PHE A 33 0.60 2.52 -2.23
N VAL A 34 1.82 2.48 -2.75
CA VAL A 34 2.14 2.37 -4.18
C VAL A 34 2.81 1.04 -4.47
N TYR A 35 2.52 0.44 -5.63
CA TYR A 35 3.26 -0.70 -6.14
C TYR A 35 4.58 -0.23 -6.77
N LEU A 36 5.65 -0.98 -6.50
CA LEU A 36 6.99 -0.62 -6.97
C LEU A 36 7.41 -1.35 -8.27
N GLY A 37 6.52 -2.12 -8.89
CA GLY A 37 6.85 -2.90 -10.10
C GLY A 37 7.71 -4.14 -9.83
N ILE A 38 8.03 -4.43 -8.56
CA ILE A 38 8.90 -5.54 -8.17
C ILE A 38 8.06 -6.58 -7.42
N ARG A 39 7.77 -7.71 -8.06
CA ARG A 39 6.97 -8.82 -7.50
C ARG A 39 5.62 -8.33 -6.94
N HIS A 40 5.51 -8.22 -5.62
CA HIS A 40 4.33 -7.75 -4.90
C HIS A 40 4.71 -6.71 -3.84
N LEU A 41 5.85 -6.05 -4.04
CA LEU A 41 6.41 -5.08 -3.12
C LEU A 41 5.69 -3.74 -3.27
N VAL A 42 5.12 -3.28 -2.17
CA VAL A 42 4.50 -1.96 -2.07
C VAL A 42 5.25 -1.10 -1.06
N LYS A 43 5.06 0.22 -1.15
CA LYS A 43 5.62 1.20 -0.20
C LYS A 43 4.57 2.23 0.18
N CYS A 44 4.45 2.54 1.47
CA CYS A 44 3.61 3.65 1.90
C CYS A 44 4.25 4.98 1.48
N ILE A 45 3.45 5.89 0.90
CA ILE A 45 3.97 7.19 0.47
C ILE A 45 4.25 8.13 1.64
N ASP A 46 3.74 7.85 2.84
CA ASP A 46 3.93 8.69 4.02
C ASP A 46 5.01 8.13 4.94
N CYS A 47 4.71 7.07 5.70
CA CYS A 47 5.63 6.44 6.66
C CYS A 47 6.76 5.58 6.02
N LYS A 48 6.75 5.44 4.70
CA LYS A 48 7.78 4.74 3.89
C LYS A 48 7.97 3.25 4.18
N ILE A 49 7.16 2.61 5.03
CA ILE A 49 7.23 1.17 5.24
C ILE A 49 7.04 0.42 3.93
N ARG A 50 7.67 -0.75 3.81
CA ARG A 50 7.60 -1.60 2.63
C ARG A 50 7.05 -2.96 3.00
N LEU A 51 6.08 -3.44 2.23
CA LEU A 51 5.38 -4.69 2.48
C LEU A 51 5.41 -5.57 1.23
N SER A 52 5.55 -6.87 1.43
CA SER A 52 5.56 -7.88 0.37
C SER A 52 5.14 -9.24 0.96
N ASN A 53 5.23 -10.32 0.16
CA ASN A 53 4.93 -11.69 0.61
C ASN A 53 3.51 -11.87 1.16
N TRP A 54 2.54 -11.20 0.53
CA TRP A 54 1.14 -11.24 0.91
C TRP A 54 0.56 -12.65 0.86
N ARG A 55 -0.30 -12.94 1.84
CA ARG A 55 -1.01 -14.22 1.97
C ARG A 55 -2.51 -13.99 1.90
N ARG A 56 -3.26 -15.01 1.47
CA ARG A 56 -4.72 -14.99 1.54
C ARG A 56 -5.17 -14.71 2.97
N GLY A 57 -6.13 -13.82 3.13
CA GLY A 57 -6.63 -13.37 4.43
C GLY A 57 -5.82 -12.25 5.09
N ASN A 58 -4.72 -11.79 4.48
CA ASN A 58 -4.06 -10.57 4.94
C ASN A 58 -4.97 -9.35 4.72
N ASN A 59 -5.16 -8.56 5.77
CA ASN A 59 -5.80 -7.26 5.69
C ASN A 59 -4.72 -6.18 5.62
N THR A 60 -4.71 -5.40 4.53
CA THR A 60 -3.71 -4.38 4.25
C THR A 60 -3.60 -3.34 5.37
N LEU A 61 -4.74 -2.82 5.82
CA LEU A 61 -4.78 -1.77 6.83
C LEU A 61 -4.31 -2.30 8.18
N TYR A 62 -4.72 -3.51 8.56
CA TYR A 62 -4.29 -4.13 9.81
C TYR A 62 -2.76 -4.36 9.86
N ILE A 63 -2.18 -4.87 8.76
CA ILE A 63 -0.72 -5.05 8.67
C ILE A 63 -0.01 -3.70 8.69
N HIS A 64 -0.57 -2.70 7.99
CA HIS A 64 -0.03 -1.34 8.01
C HIS A 64 -0.03 -0.79 9.44
N TYR A 65 -1.14 -0.86 10.16
CA TYR A 65 -1.28 -0.43 11.55
C TYR A 65 -0.30 -1.16 12.49
N SER A 66 -0.12 -2.47 12.31
CA SER A 66 0.71 -3.30 13.19
C SER A 66 2.22 -3.03 13.03
N ILE A 67 2.64 -2.46 11.90
CA ILE A 67 4.07 -2.28 11.55
C ILE A 67 4.47 -0.80 11.48
N ALA A 68 3.58 0.08 11.04
CA ALA A 68 3.90 1.50 10.94
C ALA A 68 4.14 2.13 12.31
N THR A 69 5.01 3.14 12.32
CA THR A 69 5.09 4.07 13.45
C THR A 69 3.79 4.86 13.54
N ASN A 70 3.36 5.24 14.75
CA ASN A 70 2.13 5.99 15.04
C ASN A 70 2.02 7.38 14.35
N GLU A 71 2.90 7.70 13.42
CA GLU A 71 3.00 8.99 12.73
C GLU A 71 2.45 8.94 11.31
N CYS A 72 2.02 7.79 10.80
CA CYS A 72 1.44 7.69 9.45
C CYS A 72 0.05 8.35 9.39
N GLY A 73 -0.16 9.33 8.51
CA GLY A 73 -1.45 9.96 8.28
C GLY A 73 -2.53 8.97 7.82
N PHE A 74 -2.13 7.92 7.09
CA PHE A 74 -3.04 6.87 6.63
C PHE A 74 -3.53 5.90 7.72
N ILE A 75 -2.95 5.95 8.92
CA ILE A 75 -3.43 5.15 10.07
C ILE A 75 -4.02 6.02 11.20
N ARG A 76 -3.76 7.33 11.18
CA ARG A 76 -4.27 8.26 12.21
C ARG A 76 -5.69 8.75 11.95
N GLU A 77 -6.19 8.64 10.72
CA GLU A 77 -7.50 9.16 10.29
C GLU A 77 -8.54 8.08 9.93
N SER A 78 -8.31 6.80 10.28
CA SER A 78 -9.24 5.70 10.00
C SER A 78 -10.18 5.37 11.16
#